data_AF-A0A973SYN8-F1
#
_entry.id   AF-A0A973SYN8-F1
#
_cell.length_a   1.000
_cell.length_b   1.000
_cell.length_c   1.000
_cell.angle_alpha   90.00
_cell.angle_beta   90.00
_cell.angle_gamma   90.00
#
_symmetry.space_group_name_H-M   'P 1'
#
loop_
_entity.id
_entity.type
_entity.pdbx_description
1 polymer ?
#
loop_
_entity_poly.entity_id
_entity_poly.type
_entity_poly.pdbx_seq_one_letter_code
_entity_poly.pdbx_strand_id
1 'polypeptide(L)'
;MGSESARSAAQGAVVLGVDSSTQSTKVLAVDVETGAVLASGQARHTVSTGAGRETDPEVWWTALQDALSQTGEWAGRAEAVSVGGQQHGLVVLDGQGRPVRPAMLWNDVRSAPQAAELVEKYGAGHWAQRFGSVPGASFTVTKWAWLAEHEPEAAAAARAVRLPHDFLTERLSGAGVTDRGDASGTGWWRSDTEAYDEALLDSLGLSPALLPTVLGPGERAGTVREGLPLRAGAIVAPGTGDNAA
;
A
#
# COMPACT_ATOMS: atom_id res chain seq x y z
N MET A 1 -27.66 -5.61 -41.01
CA MET A 1 -26.85 -4.52 -40.41
C MET A 1 -26.89 -4.64 -38.89
N GLY A 2 -26.22 -5.64 -38.31
CA GLY A 2 -26.35 -5.91 -36.86
C GLY A 2 -25.24 -6.78 -36.26
N SER A 3 -24.06 -6.84 -36.89
CA SER A 3 -22.97 -7.74 -36.43
C SER A 3 -21.60 -7.06 -36.30
N GLU A 4 -21.48 -5.76 -36.53
CA GLU A 4 -20.20 -5.03 -36.38
C GLU A 4 -20.04 -4.31 -35.03
N SER A 5 -21.13 -4.04 -34.31
CA SER A 5 -21.08 -3.27 -33.06
C SER A 5 -20.46 -4.04 -31.88
N ALA A 6 -20.58 -5.37 -31.85
CA ALA A 6 -20.05 -6.20 -30.74
C ALA A 6 -18.55 -6.55 -30.89
N ARG A 7 -17.94 -6.33 -32.07
CA ARG A 7 -16.50 -6.60 -32.30
C ARG A 7 -15.59 -5.40 -32.10
N SER A 8 -16.14 -4.22 -31.83
CA SER A 8 -15.37 -2.98 -31.67
C SER A 8 -14.94 -2.69 -30.24
N ALA A 9 -15.57 -3.29 -29.22
CA ALA A 9 -15.28 -3.01 -27.81
C ALA A 9 -14.03 -3.73 -27.26
N ALA A 10 -13.34 -4.53 -28.08
CA ALA A 10 -12.23 -5.39 -27.64
C ALA A 10 -10.87 -5.01 -28.23
N GLN A 11 -10.71 -3.79 -28.76
CA GLN A 11 -9.45 -3.29 -29.34
C GLN A 11 -8.80 -2.14 -28.53
N GLY A 12 -9.49 -1.58 -27.53
CA GLY A 12 -8.94 -0.54 -26.66
C GLY A 12 -7.97 -1.10 -25.62
N ALA A 13 -7.00 -0.28 -25.21
CA ALA A 13 -6.11 -0.60 -24.09
C ALA A 13 -6.94 -0.77 -22.81
N VAL A 14 -6.60 -1.79 -22.00
CA VAL A 14 -7.30 -2.10 -20.74
C VAL A 14 -6.36 -1.90 -19.57
N VAL A 15 -6.86 -1.35 -18.47
CA VAL A 15 -6.13 -1.25 -17.20
C VAL A 15 -6.93 -1.88 -16.06
N LEU A 16 -6.21 -2.33 -15.03
CA LEU A 16 -6.81 -2.79 -13.79
C LEU A 16 -6.62 -1.76 -12.67
N GLY A 17 -7.72 -1.35 -12.06
CA GLY A 17 -7.71 -0.62 -10.78
C GLY A 17 -8.04 -1.57 -9.63
N VAL A 18 -7.18 -1.60 -8.62
CA VAL A 18 -7.38 -2.37 -7.38
C VAL A 18 -7.72 -1.42 -6.24
N ASP A 19 -8.74 -1.72 -5.45
CA ASP A 19 -9.06 -1.08 -4.18
C ASP A 19 -8.97 -2.13 -3.06
N SER A 20 -7.92 -2.07 -2.25
CA SER A 20 -7.70 -2.92 -1.08
C SER A 20 -8.06 -2.18 0.21
N SER A 21 -9.37 -2.11 0.47
CA SER A 21 -9.95 -1.56 1.71
C SER A 21 -9.73 -2.47 2.92
N THR A 22 -10.18 -2.04 4.10
CA THR A 22 -10.10 -2.85 5.33
C THR A 22 -10.88 -4.17 5.24
N GLN A 23 -11.99 -4.23 4.52
CA GLN A 23 -12.91 -5.38 4.55
C GLN A 23 -12.96 -6.19 3.25
N SER A 24 -12.44 -5.66 2.15
CA SER A 24 -12.39 -6.38 0.89
C SER A 24 -11.39 -5.78 -0.09
N THR A 25 -10.91 -6.62 -1.00
CA THR A 25 -10.22 -6.18 -2.21
C THR A 25 -11.21 -6.23 -3.37
N LYS A 26 -11.28 -5.14 -4.14
CA LYS A 26 -12.04 -5.03 -5.38
C LYS A 26 -11.09 -4.76 -6.55
N VAL A 27 -11.37 -5.35 -7.69
CA VAL A 27 -10.65 -5.09 -8.94
C VAL A 27 -11.64 -4.68 -10.02
N LEU A 28 -11.31 -3.65 -10.78
CA LEU A 28 -12.04 -3.22 -11.97
C LEU A 28 -11.14 -3.34 -13.19
N ALA A 29 -11.63 -3.96 -14.26
CA ALA A 29 -11.03 -3.84 -15.59
C ALA A 29 -11.72 -2.69 -16.33
N VAL A 30 -10.93 -1.73 -16.80
CA VAL A 30 -11.44 -0.47 -17.38
C VAL A 30 -10.83 -0.27 -18.76
N ASP A 31 -11.68 0.06 -19.73
CA ASP A 31 -11.27 0.52 -21.05
C ASP A 31 -10.69 1.94 -20.95
N VAL A 32 -9.46 2.13 -21.41
CA VAL A 32 -8.71 3.39 -21.24
C VAL A 32 -9.32 4.54 -22.04
N GLU A 33 -9.86 4.27 -23.23
CA GLU A 33 -10.38 5.32 -24.11
C GLU A 33 -11.76 5.83 -23.65
N THR A 34 -12.61 4.91 -23.20
CA THR A 34 -14.02 5.19 -22.90
C THR A 34 -14.29 5.32 -21.40
N GLY A 35 -13.40 4.82 -20.54
CA GLY A 35 -13.62 4.69 -19.09
C GLY A 35 -14.66 3.63 -18.71
N ALA A 36 -15.11 2.81 -19.66
CA ALA A 36 -16.11 1.78 -19.40
C ALA A 36 -15.53 0.66 -18.53
N VAL A 37 -16.29 0.24 -17.50
CA VAL A 37 -15.95 -0.94 -16.70
C VAL A 37 -16.33 -2.19 -17.49
N LEU A 38 -15.32 -2.96 -17.89
CA LEU A 38 -15.44 -4.17 -18.71
C LEU A 38 -15.69 -5.42 -17.86
N ALA A 39 -15.14 -5.45 -16.65
CA ALA A 39 -15.37 -6.50 -15.66
C ALA A 39 -15.00 -6.03 -14.25
N SER A 40 -15.45 -6.78 -13.25
CA SER A 40 -15.13 -6.53 -11.85
C SER A 40 -15.00 -7.82 -11.06
N GLY A 41 -14.17 -7.82 -10.04
CA GLY A 41 -14.08 -8.88 -9.05
C GLY A 41 -13.99 -8.33 -7.64
N GLN A 42 -14.41 -9.11 -6.65
CA GLN A 42 -14.30 -8.74 -5.24
C GLN A 42 -14.10 -9.96 -4.35
N ALA A 43 -13.24 -9.83 -3.34
CA ALA A 43 -13.05 -10.83 -2.30
C ALA A 43 -12.94 -10.17 -0.93
N ARG A 44 -13.49 -10.80 0.11
CA ARG A 44 -13.53 -10.24 1.47
C ARG A 44 -12.23 -10.51 2.22
N HIS A 45 -11.86 -9.59 3.09
CA HIS A 45 -10.81 -9.75 4.09
C HIS A 45 -11.42 -10.27 5.38
N THR A 46 -10.65 -11.09 6.10
CA THR A 46 -10.92 -11.35 7.52
C THR A 46 -10.03 -10.42 8.33
N VAL A 47 -10.64 -9.57 9.16
CA VAL A 47 -9.93 -8.68 10.09
C VAL A 47 -9.96 -9.31 11.47
N SER A 48 -8.85 -9.22 12.22
CA SER A 48 -8.79 -9.81 13.56
C SER A 48 -9.79 -9.14 14.50
N THR A 49 -10.39 -9.95 15.38
CA THR A 49 -11.24 -9.49 16.48
C THR A 49 -10.43 -9.59 17.77
N GLY A 50 -9.59 -8.60 18.04
CA GLY A 50 -8.74 -8.52 19.23
C GLY A 50 -8.73 -7.13 19.85
N ALA A 51 -7.81 -6.91 20.81
CA ALA A 51 -7.60 -5.60 21.42
C ALA A 51 -7.02 -4.57 20.43
N GLY A 52 -6.25 -5.03 19.43
CA GLY A 52 -5.81 -4.26 18.28
C GLY A 52 -6.73 -4.41 17.07
N ARG A 53 -6.48 -3.59 16.05
CA ARG A 53 -7.06 -3.72 14.70
C ARG A 53 -5.95 -4.16 13.77
N GLU A 54 -5.94 -5.45 13.45
CA GLU A 54 -4.84 -6.06 12.72
C GLU A 54 -5.35 -7.01 11.62
N THR A 55 -4.53 -7.19 10.59
CA THR A 55 -4.79 -8.16 9.52
C THR A 55 -3.48 -8.80 9.09
N ASP A 56 -3.47 -10.12 8.90
CA ASP A 56 -2.37 -10.78 8.20
C ASP A 56 -2.32 -10.27 6.75
N PRO A 57 -1.22 -9.62 6.30
CA PRO A 57 -1.11 -9.10 4.93
C PRO A 57 -1.36 -10.15 3.84
N GLU A 58 -1.10 -11.43 4.09
CA GLU A 58 -1.36 -12.51 3.11
C GLU A 58 -2.85 -12.64 2.76
N VAL A 59 -3.75 -12.19 3.63
CA VAL A 59 -5.20 -12.13 3.35
C VAL A 59 -5.49 -11.15 2.20
N TRP A 60 -4.81 -10.00 2.16
CA TRP A 60 -4.96 -9.05 1.05
C TRP A 60 -4.45 -9.63 -0.25
N TRP A 61 -3.32 -10.33 -0.21
CA TRP A 61 -2.77 -11.00 -1.40
C TRP A 61 -3.70 -12.08 -1.94
N THR A 62 -4.25 -12.91 -1.06
CA THR A 62 -5.22 -13.95 -1.42
C THR A 62 -6.47 -13.33 -2.03
N ALA A 63 -7.03 -12.30 -1.38
CA ALA A 63 -8.21 -11.60 -1.86
C ALA A 63 -7.99 -10.91 -3.21
N LEU A 64 -6.80 -10.34 -3.44
CA LEU A 64 -6.44 -9.78 -4.75
C LEU A 64 -6.45 -10.85 -5.84
N GLN A 65 -5.84 -12.01 -5.61
CA GLN A 65 -5.84 -13.11 -6.59
C GLN A 65 -7.27 -13.61 -6.88
N ASP A 66 -8.09 -13.75 -5.85
CA ASP A 66 -9.50 -14.15 -6.00
C ASP A 66 -10.29 -13.12 -6.81
N ALA A 67 -10.13 -11.83 -6.50
CA ALA A 67 -10.78 -10.75 -7.23
C ALA A 67 -10.28 -10.65 -8.68
N LEU A 68 -8.99 -10.85 -8.93
CA LEU A 68 -8.43 -10.92 -10.29
C LEU A 68 -9.07 -12.04 -11.11
N SER A 69 -9.24 -13.24 -10.53
CA SER A 69 -9.84 -14.38 -11.22
C SER A 69 -11.27 -14.10 -11.71
N GLN A 70 -12.03 -13.28 -10.98
CA GLN A 70 -13.40 -12.90 -11.32
C GLN A 70 -13.48 -11.90 -12.47
N THR A 71 -12.37 -11.23 -12.82
CA THR A 71 -12.31 -10.36 -14.02
C THR A 71 -12.16 -11.15 -15.33
N GLY A 72 -11.99 -12.48 -15.24
CA GLY A 72 -11.91 -13.36 -16.40
C GLY A 72 -10.72 -13.06 -17.30
N GLU A 73 -10.95 -13.01 -18.61
CA GLU A 73 -9.89 -12.79 -19.59
C GLU A 73 -9.25 -11.41 -19.53
N TRP A 74 -9.92 -10.42 -18.92
CA TRP A 74 -9.44 -9.04 -18.89
C TRP A 74 -8.15 -8.88 -18.08
N ALA A 75 -7.95 -9.66 -17.02
CA ALA A 75 -6.70 -9.65 -16.27
C ALA A 75 -5.49 -10.04 -17.14
N GLY A 76 -5.66 -11.02 -18.03
CA GLY A 76 -4.63 -11.45 -18.98
C GLY A 76 -4.42 -10.51 -20.18
N ARG A 77 -5.26 -9.47 -20.34
CA ARG A 77 -5.19 -8.49 -21.44
C ARG A 77 -4.73 -7.11 -20.98
N ALA A 78 -4.90 -6.79 -19.70
CA ALA A 78 -4.59 -5.48 -19.15
C ALA A 78 -3.12 -5.09 -19.37
N GLU A 79 -2.90 -3.85 -19.79
CA GLU A 79 -1.59 -3.27 -20.06
C GLU A 79 -0.93 -2.72 -18.79
N ALA A 80 -1.74 -2.37 -17.78
CA ALA A 80 -1.27 -1.91 -16.50
C ALA A 80 -2.21 -2.30 -15.35
N VAL A 81 -1.65 -2.33 -14.14
CA VAL A 81 -2.38 -2.48 -12.87
C VAL A 81 -1.89 -1.45 -11.86
N SER A 82 -2.80 -0.87 -11.08
CA SER A 82 -2.48 0.04 -9.97
C SER A 82 -3.26 -0.34 -8.72
N VAL A 83 -2.65 -0.17 -7.55
CA VAL A 83 -3.26 -0.51 -6.26
C VAL A 83 -3.54 0.74 -5.43
N GLY A 84 -4.82 1.02 -5.21
CA GLY A 84 -5.31 1.82 -4.11
C GLY A 84 -5.44 0.96 -2.85
N GLY A 85 -4.97 1.44 -1.71
CA GLY A 85 -5.10 0.70 -0.46
C GLY A 85 -5.27 1.59 0.76
N GLN A 86 -5.78 1.00 1.85
CA GLN A 86 -5.92 1.70 3.12
C GLN A 86 -4.60 2.32 3.61
N GLN A 87 -4.64 3.60 3.95
CA GLN A 87 -3.47 4.36 4.42
C GLN A 87 -3.03 3.98 5.84
N HIS A 88 -1.86 4.50 6.24
CA HIS A 88 -1.34 4.49 7.61
C HIS A 88 -1.18 3.12 8.28
N GLY A 89 -1.27 2.03 7.52
CA GLY A 89 -0.96 0.69 8.03
C GLY A 89 0.54 0.53 8.31
N LEU A 90 0.90 -0.40 9.20
CA LEU A 90 2.28 -0.83 9.39
C LEU A 90 2.41 -2.32 9.06
N VAL A 91 3.05 -2.62 7.94
CA VAL A 91 3.46 -3.96 7.54
C VAL A 91 4.96 -4.09 7.78
N VAL A 92 5.38 -5.13 8.49
CA VAL A 92 6.80 -5.43 8.75
C VAL A 92 7.13 -6.77 8.15
N LEU A 93 8.17 -6.82 7.31
CA LEU A 93 8.56 -8.02 6.56
C LEU A 93 9.94 -8.51 6.99
N ASP A 94 10.13 -9.83 6.98
CA ASP A 94 11.41 -10.51 7.21
C ASP A 94 12.30 -10.51 5.94
N GLY A 95 13.49 -11.13 6.04
CA GLY A 95 14.43 -11.20 4.92
C GLY A 95 13.96 -12.05 3.73
N GLN A 96 12.82 -12.72 3.87
CA GLN A 96 12.18 -13.52 2.84
C GLN A 96 10.91 -12.82 2.30
N GLY A 97 10.65 -11.57 2.71
CA GLY A 97 9.49 -10.80 2.30
C GLY A 97 8.17 -11.27 2.93
N ARG A 98 8.22 -12.05 4.02
CA ARG A 98 7.04 -12.54 4.72
C ARG A 98 6.69 -11.63 5.90
N PRO A 99 5.40 -11.42 6.21
CA PRO A 99 5.01 -10.67 7.40
C PRO A 99 5.61 -11.26 8.68
N VAL A 100 6.33 -10.43 9.45
CA VAL A 100 6.87 -10.80 10.78
C VAL A 100 5.73 -10.96 11.80
N ARG A 101 4.65 -10.21 11.60
CA ARG A 101 3.46 -10.18 12.43
C ARG A 101 2.27 -9.63 11.61
N PRO A 102 1.02 -9.78 12.08
CA PRO A 102 -0.14 -9.12 11.47
C PRO A 102 0.07 -7.61 11.38
N ALA A 103 -0.32 -6.98 10.27
CA ALA A 103 -0.17 -5.55 10.09
C ALA A 103 -1.08 -4.76 11.05
N MET A 104 -0.56 -3.68 11.64
CA MET A 104 -1.37 -2.74 12.42
C MET A 104 -2.13 -1.82 11.46
N LEU A 105 -3.46 -1.78 11.55
CA LEU A 105 -4.30 -1.02 10.62
C LEU A 105 -4.46 0.45 11.05
N TRP A 106 -4.97 1.29 10.16
CA TRP A 106 -5.17 2.73 10.40
C TRP A 106 -5.97 3.05 11.67
N ASN A 107 -6.97 2.22 11.98
CA ASN A 107 -7.84 2.34 13.14
C ASN A 107 -7.32 1.63 14.40
N ASP A 108 -6.09 1.12 14.36
CA ASP A 108 -5.38 0.69 15.56
C ASP A 108 -4.78 1.91 16.28
N VAL A 109 -5.32 2.21 17.45
CA VAL A 109 -4.96 3.39 18.24
C VAL A 109 -4.10 3.05 19.46
N ARG A 110 -3.53 1.84 19.55
CA ARG A 110 -2.65 1.45 20.67
C ARG A 110 -1.42 2.35 20.79
N SER A 111 -0.99 2.95 19.67
CA SER A 111 0.14 3.87 19.63
C SER A 111 -0.17 5.30 20.11
N ALA A 112 -1.33 5.55 20.72
CA ALA A 112 -1.70 6.86 21.25
C ALA A 112 -0.69 7.44 22.27
N PRO A 113 -0.11 6.66 23.20
CA PRO A 113 0.96 7.16 24.07
C PRO A 113 2.19 7.64 23.29
N GLN A 114 2.65 6.87 22.31
CA GLN A 114 3.81 7.21 21.48
C GLN A 114 3.55 8.44 20.60
N ALA A 115 2.32 8.61 20.12
CA ALA A 115 1.90 9.83 19.43
C ALA A 115 2.06 11.06 20.34
N ALA A 116 1.56 10.98 21.59
CA ALA A 116 1.67 12.06 22.56
C ALA A 116 3.14 12.38 22.89
N GLU A 117 3.96 11.36 23.12
CA GLU A 117 5.39 11.51 23.42
C GLU A 117 6.17 12.16 22.27
N LEU A 118 5.90 11.74 21.02
CA LEU A 118 6.53 12.33 19.83
C LEU A 118 6.12 13.80 19.65
N VAL A 119 4.86 14.14 19.91
CA VAL A 119 4.38 15.52 19.83
C VAL A 119 4.92 16.37 20.97
N GLU A 120 5.04 15.84 22.19
CA GLU A 120 5.65 16.54 23.34
C GLU A 120 7.14 16.80 23.10
N LYS A 121 7.87 15.80 22.60
CA LYS A 121 9.32 15.86 22.35
C LYS A 121 9.70 16.92 21.32
N TYR A 122 8.97 17.01 20.20
CA TYR A 122 9.34 17.89 19.08
C TYR A 122 8.47 19.14 18.96
N GLY A 123 7.27 19.13 19.55
CA GLY A 123 6.28 20.20 19.46
C GLY A 123 5.39 20.11 18.22
N ALA A 124 4.08 20.34 18.39
CA ALA A 124 3.09 20.25 17.31
C ALA A 124 3.39 21.20 16.12
N GLY A 125 3.85 22.42 16.38
CA GLY A 125 4.21 23.38 15.32
C GLY A 125 5.38 22.91 14.46
N HIS A 126 6.36 22.23 15.07
CA HIS A 126 7.48 21.65 14.36
C HIS A 126 7.03 20.51 13.43
N TRP A 127 6.16 19.61 13.94
CA TRP A 127 5.58 18.53 13.15
C TRP A 127 4.81 19.05 11.94
N ALA A 128 3.91 20.02 12.15
CA ALA A 128 3.11 20.62 11.08
C ALA A 128 3.99 21.30 10.02
N GLN A 129 5.03 22.03 10.42
CA GLN A 129 5.93 22.68 9.48
C GLN A 129 6.81 21.68 8.70
N ARG A 130 7.28 20.63 9.38
CA ARG A 130 8.28 19.70 8.82
C ARG A 130 7.69 18.58 7.98
N PHE A 131 6.50 18.10 8.35
CA PHE A 131 5.84 16.94 7.72
C PHE A 131 4.46 17.27 7.16
N GLY A 132 3.97 18.50 7.33
CA GLY A 132 2.63 18.91 6.89
C GLY A 132 1.50 18.39 7.77
N SER A 133 1.79 17.66 8.85
CA SER A 133 0.79 17.08 9.76
C SER A 133 1.37 16.84 11.15
N VAL A 134 0.51 16.89 12.17
CA VAL A 134 0.82 16.46 13.53
C VAL A 134 0.42 14.99 13.65
N PRO A 135 1.34 14.06 13.99
CA PRO A 135 1.03 12.64 13.98
C PRO A 135 0.04 12.28 15.09
N GLY A 136 -1.09 11.69 14.70
CA GLY A 136 -2.02 11.04 15.62
C GLY A 136 -1.70 9.55 15.78
N ALA A 137 -2.43 8.86 16.66
CA ALA A 137 -2.28 7.42 16.90
C ALA A 137 -2.49 6.54 15.65
N SER A 138 -3.11 7.09 14.61
CA SER A 138 -3.28 6.40 13.33
C SER A 138 -2.02 6.43 12.47
N PHE A 139 -1.02 7.29 12.70
CA PHE A 139 0.12 7.44 11.79
C PHE A 139 1.08 6.25 11.85
N THR A 140 1.78 5.97 10.75
CA THR A 140 2.72 4.84 10.68
C THR A 140 3.92 5.04 11.62
N VAL A 141 4.42 6.26 11.76
CA VAL A 141 5.53 6.60 12.67
C VAL A 141 5.22 6.25 14.13
N THR A 142 3.99 6.46 14.59
CA THR A 142 3.59 6.17 15.97
C THR A 142 3.43 4.67 16.18
N LYS A 143 2.91 3.95 15.19
CA LYS A 143 2.85 2.47 15.19
C LYS A 143 4.23 1.83 15.25
N TRP A 144 5.20 2.37 14.50
CA TRP A 144 6.58 1.88 14.56
C TRP A 144 7.17 2.11 15.95
N ALA A 145 7.00 3.31 16.52
CA ALA A 145 7.45 3.60 17.89
C ALA A 145 6.82 2.63 18.91
N TRP A 146 5.52 2.36 18.79
CA TRP A 146 4.83 1.38 19.64
C TRP A 146 5.42 -0.02 19.48
N LEU A 147 5.65 -0.47 18.23
CA LEU A 147 6.23 -1.77 17.92
C LEU A 147 7.62 -1.92 18.54
N ALA A 148 8.49 -0.91 18.38
CA ALA A 148 9.84 -0.93 18.91
C ALA A 148 9.86 -1.05 20.44
N GLU A 149 8.90 -0.44 21.13
CA GLU A 149 8.78 -0.49 22.60
C GLU A 149 8.13 -1.78 23.11
N HIS A 150 7.04 -2.22 22.46
CA HIS A 150 6.18 -3.30 22.98
C HIS A 150 6.51 -4.68 22.38
N GLU A 151 7.04 -4.72 21.16
CA GLU A 151 7.37 -5.93 20.41
C GLU A 151 8.78 -5.81 19.78
N PRO A 152 9.84 -5.56 20.59
CA PRO A 152 11.18 -5.26 20.08
C PRO A 152 11.78 -6.38 19.22
N GLU A 153 11.40 -7.64 19.46
CA GLU A 153 11.82 -8.78 18.62
C GLU A 153 11.26 -8.68 17.20
N ALA A 154 10.01 -8.23 17.04
CA ALA A 154 9.40 -8.01 15.73
C ALA A 154 10.06 -6.84 15.00
N ALA A 155 10.36 -5.75 15.72
CA ALA A 155 11.12 -4.63 15.18
C ALA A 155 12.53 -5.06 14.73
N ALA A 156 13.24 -5.87 15.53
CA ALA A 156 14.57 -6.38 15.19
C ALA A 156 14.58 -7.35 14.00
N ALA A 157 13.49 -8.09 13.80
CA ALA A 157 13.31 -8.99 12.66
C ALA A 157 13.02 -8.25 11.34
N ALA A 158 12.70 -6.95 11.39
CA ALA A 158 12.37 -6.15 10.21
C ALA A 158 13.52 -6.12 9.19
N ARG A 159 13.20 -6.43 7.94
CA ARG A 159 14.04 -6.24 6.75
C ARG A 159 13.37 -5.37 5.69
N ALA A 160 12.08 -5.13 5.82
CA ALA A 160 11.35 -4.10 5.09
C ALA A 160 10.14 -3.63 5.90
N VAL A 161 9.79 -2.35 5.72
CA VAL A 161 8.55 -1.74 6.24
C VAL A 161 7.73 -1.26 5.05
N ARG A 162 6.43 -1.54 5.08
CA ARG A 162 5.49 -1.24 3.98
C ARG A 162 4.18 -0.71 4.53
N LEU A 163 3.47 0.04 3.70
CA LEU A 163 2.06 0.30 3.87
C LEU A 163 1.24 -0.76 3.09
N PRO A 164 -0.08 -0.86 3.31
CA PRO A 164 -0.89 -1.92 2.71
C PRO A 164 -0.83 -1.99 1.18
N HIS A 165 -0.88 -0.85 0.47
CA HIS A 165 -0.75 -0.88 -0.99
C HIS A 165 0.69 -1.19 -1.43
N ASP A 166 1.71 -0.73 -0.71
CA ASP A 166 3.10 -1.06 -1.02
C ASP A 166 3.34 -2.57 -0.98
N PHE A 167 2.78 -3.26 0.03
CA PHE A 167 2.87 -4.71 0.14
C PHE A 167 2.30 -5.41 -1.09
N LEU A 168 1.10 -5.03 -1.53
CA LEU A 168 0.49 -5.61 -2.73
C LEU A 168 1.27 -5.24 -4.01
N THR A 169 1.76 -4.01 -4.10
CA THR A 169 2.55 -3.52 -5.22
C THR A 169 3.88 -4.28 -5.34
N GLU A 170 4.56 -4.54 -4.23
CA GLU A 170 5.76 -5.39 -4.17
C GLU A 170 5.43 -6.84 -4.52
N ARG A 171 4.24 -7.34 -4.15
CA ARG A 171 3.79 -8.68 -4.54
C ARG A 171 3.46 -8.80 -6.03
N LEU A 172 3.08 -7.71 -6.67
CA LEU A 172 2.85 -7.67 -8.12
C LEU A 172 4.14 -7.49 -8.92
N SER A 173 5.07 -6.65 -8.44
CA SER A 173 6.24 -6.18 -9.21
C SER A 173 7.59 -6.73 -8.75
N GLY A 174 7.70 -7.13 -7.47
CA GLY A 174 8.96 -7.45 -6.80
C GLY A 174 9.74 -6.24 -6.30
N ALA A 175 9.25 -5.02 -6.49
CA ALA A 175 9.91 -3.80 -6.07
C ALA A 175 9.24 -3.23 -4.80
N GLY A 176 10.06 -2.92 -3.79
CA GLY A 176 9.63 -2.21 -2.58
C GLY A 176 9.50 -0.72 -2.84
N VAL A 177 8.31 -0.29 -3.26
CA VAL A 177 8.03 1.09 -3.66
C VAL A 177 6.74 1.61 -3.04
N THR A 178 6.61 2.94 -2.99
CA THR A 178 5.41 3.65 -2.55
C THR A 178 5.23 4.92 -3.39
N ASP A 179 4.15 5.66 -3.15
CA ASP A 179 3.86 6.95 -3.78
C ASP A 179 3.98 8.11 -2.77
N ARG A 180 3.98 9.36 -3.27
CA ARG A 180 4.09 10.55 -2.40
C ARG A 180 2.87 10.74 -1.51
N GLY A 181 1.68 10.36 -1.99
CA GLY A 181 0.41 10.43 -1.29
C GLY A 181 0.46 9.61 -0.01
N ASP A 182 0.74 8.31 -0.10
CA ASP A 182 0.78 7.48 1.11
C ASP A 182 2.02 7.74 1.97
N ALA A 183 3.17 8.01 1.35
CA ALA A 183 4.38 8.41 2.08
C ALA A 183 4.14 9.65 2.96
N SER A 184 3.38 10.65 2.48
CA SER A 184 3.08 11.86 3.26
C SER A 184 2.29 11.58 4.55
N GLY A 185 1.48 10.52 4.57
CA GLY A 185 0.68 10.09 5.73
C GLY A 185 1.47 9.27 6.77
N THR A 186 2.75 8.98 6.53
CA THR A 186 3.56 8.14 7.43
C THR A 186 4.07 8.88 8.66
N GLY A 187 4.32 10.18 8.54
CA GLY A 187 4.98 10.98 9.57
C GLY A 187 6.51 10.87 9.59
N TRP A 188 7.15 10.39 8.52
CA TRP A 188 8.62 10.42 8.36
C TRP A 188 9.08 10.88 6.97
N TRP A 189 8.15 11.23 6.07
CA TRP A 189 8.44 11.76 4.75
C TRP A 189 8.38 13.28 4.74
N ARG A 190 9.41 13.93 4.20
CA ARG A 190 9.49 15.37 4.02
C ARG A 190 9.16 15.75 2.60
N SER A 191 8.02 16.41 2.40
CA SER A 191 7.56 16.87 1.09
C SER A 191 8.35 18.06 0.55
N ASP A 192 9.00 18.84 1.41
CA ASP A 192 9.85 19.98 1.00
C ASP A 192 11.18 19.54 0.39
N THR A 193 11.75 18.44 0.88
CA THR A 193 13.01 17.86 0.38
C THR A 193 12.82 16.62 -0.49
N GLU A 194 11.59 16.13 -0.61
CA GLU A 194 11.27 14.82 -1.21
C GLU A 194 12.18 13.69 -0.70
N ALA A 195 12.31 13.59 0.63
CA ALA A 195 13.18 12.60 1.26
C ALA A 195 12.63 12.12 2.60
N TYR A 196 13.09 10.94 3.03
CA TYR A 196 12.87 10.47 4.39
C TYR A 196 13.67 11.31 5.40
N ASP A 197 13.07 11.57 6.56
CA ASP A 197 13.75 12.27 7.64
C ASP A 197 14.64 11.32 8.44
N GLU A 198 15.91 11.25 8.05
CA GLU A 198 16.87 10.33 8.66
C GLU A 198 17.07 10.58 10.16
N ALA A 199 17.02 11.83 10.61
CA ALA A 199 17.22 12.17 12.03
C ALA A 199 16.05 11.68 12.90
N LEU A 200 14.82 11.83 12.43
CA LEU A 200 13.65 11.26 13.08
C LEU A 200 13.72 9.73 13.09
N LEU A 201 14.03 9.13 11.95
CA LEU A 201 14.11 7.67 11.80
C LEU A 201 15.18 7.05 12.70
N ASP A 202 16.37 7.65 12.78
CA ASP A 202 17.44 7.25 13.71
C ASP A 202 16.96 7.31 15.17
N SER A 203 16.24 8.36 15.54
CA SER A 203 15.66 8.49 16.90
C SER A 203 14.62 7.41 17.25
N LEU A 204 14.10 6.71 16.24
CA LEU A 204 13.14 5.61 16.34
C LEU A 204 13.79 4.23 16.12
N GLY A 205 15.11 4.18 15.93
CA GLY A 205 15.82 2.95 15.62
C GLY A 205 15.42 2.32 14.28
N LEU A 206 14.91 3.11 13.33
CA LEU A 206 14.49 2.66 12.01
C LEU A 206 15.52 3.10 10.96
N SER A 207 16.13 2.14 10.26
CA SER A 207 16.98 2.49 9.12
C SER A 207 16.12 2.90 7.91
N PRO A 208 16.40 4.05 7.27
CA PRO A 208 15.73 4.44 6.03
C PRO A 208 15.83 3.39 4.91
N ALA A 209 16.86 2.54 4.94
CA ALA A 209 17.05 1.47 3.96
C ALA A 209 15.97 0.37 4.03
N LEU A 210 15.17 0.32 5.11
CA LEU A 210 14.04 -0.62 5.23
C LEU A 210 12.76 -0.06 4.59
N LEU A 211 12.70 1.25 4.35
CA LEU A 211 11.54 1.94 3.78
C LEU A 211 11.49 1.75 2.26
N PRO A 212 10.28 1.82 1.65
CA PRO A 212 10.14 1.69 0.20
C PRO A 212 10.78 2.88 -0.53
N THR A 213 11.13 2.71 -1.81
CA THR A 213 11.50 3.86 -2.65
C THR A 213 10.23 4.65 -3.02
N VAL A 214 10.22 5.97 -2.78
CA VAL A 214 9.10 6.84 -3.17
C VAL A 214 9.23 7.19 -4.65
N LEU A 215 8.25 6.80 -5.46
CA LEU A 215 8.28 7.00 -6.91
C LEU A 215 7.80 8.40 -7.34
N GLY A 216 8.42 8.90 -8.41
CA GLY A 216 8.10 10.09 -9.19
C GLY A 216 6.72 10.04 -9.86
N PRO A 217 6.15 11.20 -10.24
CA PRO A 217 4.96 11.22 -11.09
C PRO A 217 5.25 10.52 -12.43
N GLY A 218 4.40 9.58 -12.82
CA GLY A 218 4.56 8.81 -14.07
C GLY A 218 5.65 7.75 -14.04
N GLU A 219 6.37 7.58 -12.92
CA GLU A 219 7.25 6.42 -12.75
C GLU A 219 6.42 5.14 -12.54
N ARG A 220 7.07 4.00 -12.78
CA ARG A 220 6.47 2.67 -12.65
C ARG A 220 7.18 1.89 -11.54
N ALA A 221 6.40 1.14 -10.76
CA ALA A 221 6.93 0.17 -9.80
C ALA A 221 7.70 -0.95 -10.50
N GLY A 222 7.32 -1.26 -11.74
CA GLY A 222 7.99 -2.24 -12.58
C GLY A 222 7.01 -2.88 -13.54
N THR A 223 7.18 -4.18 -13.76
CA THR A 223 6.24 -5.00 -14.51
C THR A 223 5.77 -6.16 -13.65
N VAL A 224 4.61 -6.70 -14.00
CA VAL A 224 4.04 -7.89 -13.39
C VAL A 224 5.06 -9.03 -13.36
N ARG A 225 5.26 -9.65 -12.18
CA ARG A 225 6.08 -10.83 -11.99
C ARG A 225 5.50 -12.05 -12.70
N GLU A 226 6.37 -12.97 -13.09
CA GLU A 226 5.95 -14.25 -13.69
C GLU A 226 5.04 -15.06 -12.76
N GLY A 227 4.15 -15.86 -13.34
CA GLY A 227 3.26 -16.76 -12.62
C GLY A 227 1.98 -16.12 -12.07
N LEU A 228 1.75 -14.83 -12.30
CA LEU A 228 0.51 -14.14 -11.94
C LEU A 228 -0.54 -14.25 -13.08
N PRO A 229 -1.86 -14.20 -12.78
CA PRO A 229 -2.93 -14.26 -13.78
C PRO A 229 -3.09 -12.94 -14.55
N LEU A 230 -1.98 -12.26 -14.81
CA LEU A 230 -1.88 -10.95 -15.43
C LEU A 230 -1.01 -11.04 -16.68
N ARG A 231 -1.19 -10.11 -17.61
CA ARG A 231 -0.37 -10.06 -18.83
C ARG A 231 1.12 -9.90 -18.48
N ALA A 232 1.95 -10.79 -19.02
CA ALA A 232 3.40 -10.68 -18.90
C ALA A 232 3.88 -9.33 -19.46
N GLY A 233 4.73 -8.63 -18.70
CA GLY A 233 5.23 -7.30 -19.07
C GLY A 233 4.23 -6.16 -18.87
N ALA A 234 3.01 -6.41 -18.36
CA ALA A 234 2.11 -5.34 -17.95
C ALA A 234 2.76 -4.47 -16.88
N ILE A 235 2.51 -3.17 -16.95
CA ILE A 235 3.09 -2.18 -16.04
C ILE A 235 2.42 -2.30 -14.68
N VAL A 236 3.21 -2.27 -13.61
CA VAL A 236 2.70 -2.03 -12.26
C VAL A 236 2.96 -0.57 -11.93
N ALA A 237 1.89 0.19 -11.73
CA ALA A 237 1.97 1.59 -11.31
C ALA A 237 2.34 1.68 -9.80
N PRO A 238 2.75 2.86 -9.30
CA PRO A 238 3.14 3.03 -7.89
C PRO A 238 2.03 2.70 -6.88
N GLY A 239 0.76 2.77 -7.31
CA GLY A 239 -0.37 2.74 -6.40
C GLY A 239 -0.53 4.06 -5.64
N THR A 240 -1.43 4.07 -4.66
CA THR A 240 -1.59 5.17 -3.70
C THR A 240 -2.43 4.74 -2.51
N GLY A 241 -2.43 5.55 -1.46
CA GLY A 241 -3.45 5.54 -0.42
C GLY A 241 -4.85 5.85 -0.94
N ASP A 242 -5.86 5.19 -0.37
CA ASP A 242 -7.28 5.27 -0.73
C ASP A 242 -7.89 6.69 -0.63
N ASN A 243 -7.43 7.54 0.29
CA ASN A 243 -7.91 8.93 0.36
C ASN A 243 -7.53 9.79 -0.86
N ALA A 244 -6.48 9.40 -1.59
CA ALA A 244 -6.00 10.12 -2.78
C ALA A 244 -6.39 9.44 -4.11
N ALA A 245 -6.81 8.17 -4.06
CA ALA A 245 -7.19 7.34 -5.22
C ALA A 245 -8.55 7.75 -5.81
#